data_AF-A0A163IZ77-F1
#
_entry.id   AF-A0A163IZ77-F1
#
_cell.length_a   1.000
_cell.length_b   1.000
_cell.length_c   1.000
_cell.angle_alpha   90.00
_cell.angle_beta   90.00
_cell.angle_gamma   90.00
#
_symmetry.space_group_name_H-M   'P 1'
#
loop_
_entity.id
_entity.type
_entity.pdbx_description
1 polymer ?
#
loop_
_entity_poly.entity_id
_entity_poly.type
_entity_poly.pdbx_seq_one_letter_code
_entity_poly.pdbx_strand_id
1 'polypeptide(L)'
;MGKISSVACPICLLPTKTANQRAKHINCGSARRDQPGTVQTSSQQNTIVAEQSIPMVIDMEDQGEFDFDFGDGPTTASMNSGSPLTELIAEPKTYDGNDFGDPSGALAISEMLYSAALKNGVTQKAYRAMVTIINDHIIPAAASDPDFKVHSAYKSKKAMEAAHPVNFARYASCKVGCMMFQDGDQVDKCRYCSTDRPPISSSTGLPASYVTIPSISDIIASKLYHPATRSQLLHRSQRVPEVGKSTDIFDGSVYKEMVEGGYFDSPYDVAVTLGIDGFQPFDKGYFQATIVNMTILNIDPKNRSKKHNLIQIMIIPGVKKPRDLESFLSPMLQELDHLSRVGIKIRTADEGTLTAKVHLMAFTGDIPAIADLIRHSGHHSYNGCRICVLRGVRGEIYNPGLRGMYFPGDTSLHAPRQKE
;
A
#
# COMPACT_ATOMS: atom_id res chain seq x y z
N MET A 1 7.53 4.19 -11.33
CA MET A 1 7.65 2.75 -11.00
C MET A 1 9.01 2.27 -11.47
N GLY A 2 9.89 1.76 -10.60
CA GLY A 2 11.00 0.93 -11.09
C GLY A 2 10.43 -0.31 -11.79
N LYS A 3 10.78 -0.56 -13.06
CA LYS A 3 10.24 -1.68 -13.85
C LYS A 3 10.41 -3.01 -13.08
N ILE A 4 9.30 -3.65 -12.69
CA ILE A 4 9.30 -4.97 -12.08
C ILE A 4 9.57 -5.99 -13.18
N SER A 5 10.83 -6.41 -13.28
CA SER A 5 11.31 -7.28 -14.35
C SER A 5 11.07 -8.76 -14.01
N SER A 6 10.26 -9.46 -14.81
CA SER A 6 10.00 -10.91 -14.71
C SER A 6 11.19 -11.80 -15.13
N VAL A 7 12.38 -11.21 -15.24
CA VAL A 7 13.53 -11.74 -15.98
C VAL A 7 14.40 -12.66 -15.14
N ALA A 8 14.22 -12.69 -13.82
CA ALA A 8 14.96 -13.57 -12.93
C ALA A 8 14.03 -14.39 -12.02
N CYS A 9 14.47 -15.60 -11.68
CA CYS A 9 13.79 -16.46 -10.71
C CYS A 9 13.96 -15.84 -9.32
N PRO A 10 12.89 -15.65 -8.55
CA PRO A 10 12.98 -14.96 -7.26
C PRO A 10 13.56 -15.85 -6.13
N ILE A 11 13.79 -17.14 -6.39
CA ILE A 11 14.42 -18.07 -5.43
C ILE A 11 15.94 -18.14 -5.64
N CYS A 12 16.41 -18.25 -6.88
CA CYS A 12 17.82 -18.42 -7.20
C CYS A 12 18.45 -17.24 -7.97
N LEU A 13 17.66 -16.21 -8.27
CA LEU A 13 18.06 -14.99 -8.99
C LEU A 13 18.62 -15.21 -10.41
N LEU A 14 18.53 -16.43 -10.96
CA LEU A 14 18.97 -16.75 -12.32
C LEU A 14 17.94 -16.32 -13.39
N PRO A 15 18.36 -16.00 -14.62
CA PRO A 15 17.45 -15.55 -15.68
C PRO A 15 16.35 -16.56 -16.03
N THR A 16 15.17 -16.08 -16.46
CA THR A 16 13.97 -16.89 -16.79
C THR A 16 13.43 -16.65 -18.20
N LYS A 17 14.13 -15.85 -19.03
CA LYS A 17 13.66 -15.40 -20.35
C LYS A 17 13.47 -16.56 -21.34
N THR A 18 14.36 -17.56 -21.37
CA THR A 18 14.30 -18.67 -22.35
C THR A 18 13.85 -20.00 -21.76
N ALA A 19 13.38 -20.93 -22.60
CA ALA A 19 13.00 -22.29 -22.18
C ALA A 19 14.18 -23.06 -21.57
N ASN A 20 15.38 -22.93 -22.14
CA ASN A 20 16.61 -23.50 -21.59
C ASN A 20 17.00 -22.88 -20.24
N GLN A 21 16.77 -21.57 -20.07
CA GLN A 21 16.95 -20.92 -18.78
C GLN A 21 15.94 -21.46 -17.76
N ARG A 22 14.65 -21.58 -18.11
CA ARG A 22 13.59 -22.18 -17.27
C ARG A 22 13.88 -23.62 -16.85
N ALA A 23 14.49 -24.44 -17.72
CA ALA A 23 14.88 -25.82 -17.41
C ALA A 23 15.96 -25.93 -16.32
N LYS A 24 16.82 -24.90 -16.18
CA LYS A 24 17.84 -24.84 -15.11
C LYS A 24 17.25 -24.56 -13.71
N HIS A 25 15.94 -24.28 -13.61
CA HIS A 25 15.22 -24.04 -12.35
C HIS A 25 14.45 -25.26 -11.83
N ILE A 26 14.73 -26.47 -12.32
CA ILE A 26 14.05 -27.72 -11.89
C ILE A 26 14.04 -27.87 -10.35
N ASN A 27 15.13 -27.47 -9.67
CA ASN A 27 15.25 -27.51 -8.20
C ASN A 27 14.61 -26.32 -7.46
N CYS A 28 14.15 -25.28 -8.17
CA CYS A 28 13.29 -24.24 -7.59
C CYS A 28 11.80 -24.67 -7.63
N GLY A 29 11.44 -25.56 -8.56
CA GLY A 29 10.10 -26.16 -8.64
C GLY A 29 9.80 -27.15 -7.50
N SER A 30 10.82 -27.75 -6.89
CA SER A 30 10.68 -28.63 -5.72
C SER A 30 10.28 -27.90 -4.43
N ALA A 31 10.39 -26.58 -4.34
CA ALA A 31 9.86 -25.80 -3.20
C ALA A 31 8.31 -25.70 -3.18
N ARG A 32 7.63 -26.30 -4.17
CA ARG A 32 6.20 -26.65 -4.13
C ARG A 32 5.93 -28.06 -3.60
N ARG A 33 6.91 -28.97 -3.58
CA ARG A 33 6.75 -30.38 -3.22
C ARG A 33 7.16 -30.67 -1.77
N ASP A 34 6.59 -29.92 -0.84
CA ASP A 34 6.38 -30.39 0.53
C ASP A 34 4.87 -30.34 0.83
N GLN A 35 4.13 -31.08 0.01
CA GLN A 35 3.01 -31.90 0.49
C GLN A 35 3.40 -33.36 0.18
N PRO A 36 3.13 -34.32 1.07
CA PRO A 36 3.67 -35.67 0.95
C PRO A 36 3.05 -36.39 -0.25
N GLY A 37 3.90 -36.99 -1.09
CA GLY A 37 3.43 -37.85 -2.18
C GLY A 37 4.49 -38.22 -3.21
N THR A 38 5.01 -39.43 -3.06
CA THR A 38 5.64 -40.31 -4.07
C THR A 38 7.05 -40.00 -4.60
N VAL A 39 7.94 -40.90 -4.17
CA VAL A 39 9.27 -41.25 -4.69
C VAL A 39 9.17 -41.75 -6.13
N GLN A 40 10.13 -41.36 -6.98
CA GLN A 40 10.82 -42.28 -7.88
C GLN A 40 12.18 -41.72 -8.34
N THR A 41 13.14 -42.61 -8.33
CA THR A 41 14.58 -42.50 -8.57
C THR A 41 14.95 -42.32 -10.05
N SER A 42 16.00 -41.55 -10.35
CA SER A 42 17.13 -42.04 -11.16
C SER A 42 18.30 -41.04 -11.18
N SER A 43 19.49 -41.64 -11.20
CA SER A 43 20.84 -41.08 -11.22
C SER A 43 21.18 -40.34 -12.52
N GLN A 44 21.98 -39.26 -12.43
CA GLN A 44 23.18 -39.07 -13.24
C GLN A 44 24.03 -37.88 -12.73
N GLN A 45 25.32 -38.16 -12.57
CA GLN A 45 26.39 -37.19 -12.33
C GLN A 45 26.58 -36.31 -13.57
N ASN A 46 26.91 -35.02 -13.39
CA ASN A 46 28.14 -34.46 -13.96
C ASN A 46 28.41 -32.99 -13.60
N THR A 47 29.62 -32.80 -13.09
CA THR A 47 30.66 -31.82 -13.45
C THR A 47 30.38 -30.32 -13.34
N ILE A 48 31.17 -29.71 -12.45
CA ILE A 48 31.43 -28.28 -12.28
C ILE A 48 32.11 -27.73 -13.54
N VAL A 49 31.62 -26.62 -14.08
CA VAL A 49 32.40 -25.67 -14.86
C VAL A 49 32.05 -24.28 -14.35
N ALA A 50 33.05 -23.58 -13.80
CA ALA A 50 32.99 -22.16 -13.51
C ALA A 50 32.94 -21.39 -14.83
N GLU A 51 32.20 -20.27 -14.89
CA GLU A 51 32.73 -19.00 -15.43
C GLU A 51 31.73 -17.84 -15.44
N GLN A 52 32.29 -16.69 -15.05
CA GLN A 52 32.12 -15.32 -15.54
C GLN A 52 30.84 -14.53 -15.19
N SER A 53 31.07 -13.58 -14.28
CA SER A 53 30.27 -12.40 -13.98
C SER A 53 30.12 -11.46 -15.18
N ILE A 54 28.88 -11.15 -15.56
CA ILE A 54 28.55 -10.10 -16.54
C ILE A 54 27.58 -9.10 -15.88
N PRO A 55 27.88 -7.79 -15.85
CA PRO A 55 26.98 -6.78 -15.30
C PRO A 55 25.84 -6.48 -16.29
N MET A 56 24.60 -6.35 -15.80
CA MET A 56 23.46 -5.94 -16.63
C MET A 56 23.34 -4.41 -16.68
N VAL A 57 23.55 -3.85 -17.87
CA VAL A 57 23.09 -2.52 -18.28
C VAL A 57 21.63 -2.63 -18.74
N ILE A 58 20.80 -1.67 -18.33
CA ILE A 58 19.36 -1.60 -18.64
C ILE A 58 19.19 -0.66 -19.83
N ASP A 59 18.62 -1.15 -20.93
CA ASP A 59 18.06 -0.31 -21.99
C ASP A 59 16.53 -0.43 -22.02
N MET A 60 15.87 0.71 -22.13
CA MET A 60 14.43 0.90 -22.06
C MET A 60 13.89 1.25 -23.45
N GLU A 61 12.96 0.46 -23.97
CA GLU A 61 11.99 0.95 -24.95
C GLU A 61 10.57 0.93 -24.37
N ASP A 62 9.81 1.86 -24.92
CA ASP A 62 8.61 2.53 -24.46
C ASP A 62 7.39 1.92 -25.15
N GLN A 63 6.42 1.41 -24.39
CA GLN A 63 5.03 1.29 -24.84
C GLN A 63 4.11 1.62 -23.69
N GLY A 64 3.21 2.56 -23.96
CA GLY A 64 2.44 3.27 -22.95
C GLY A 64 1.54 2.37 -22.13
N GLU A 65 1.77 2.39 -20.83
CA GLU A 65 0.79 2.07 -19.81
C GLU A 65 1.08 2.98 -18.60
N PHE A 66 0.01 3.43 -17.95
CA PHE A 66 0.03 4.44 -16.89
C PHE A 66 1.07 4.15 -15.80
N ASP A 67 2.12 4.96 -15.76
CA ASP A 67 3.14 4.92 -14.71
C ASP A 67 2.60 5.46 -13.39
N PHE A 68 2.54 4.60 -12.37
CA PHE A 68 2.56 5.06 -10.98
C PHE A 68 4.01 5.45 -10.65
N ASP A 69 4.31 6.73 -10.82
CA ASP A 69 5.64 7.24 -10.53
C ASP A 69 5.73 7.65 -9.06
N PHE A 70 6.22 6.74 -8.22
CA PHE A 70 6.76 7.09 -6.91
C PHE A 70 8.10 7.75 -7.18
N GLY A 71 8.17 9.07 -7.04
CA GLY A 71 9.30 9.87 -7.51
C GLY A 71 10.67 9.36 -7.08
N ASP A 72 11.56 9.18 -8.06
CA ASP A 72 13.02 9.14 -7.90
C ASP A 72 13.54 10.58 -7.67
N GLY A 73 13.02 11.24 -6.64
CA GLY A 73 13.55 12.52 -6.16
C GLY A 73 14.94 12.33 -5.54
N PRO A 74 15.77 13.41 -5.47
CA PRO A 74 17.11 13.31 -4.91
C PRO A 74 17.05 12.77 -3.48
N THR A 75 17.70 11.62 -3.28
CA THR A 75 17.95 11.00 -1.99
C THR A 75 18.76 11.96 -1.12
N THR A 76 18.11 12.61 -0.17
CA THR A 76 18.76 12.76 1.13
C THR A 76 18.68 11.41 1.80
N ALA A 77 19.83 10.79 2.04
CA ALA A 77 19.93 9.86 3.13
C ALA A 77 19.57 10.67 4.38
N SER A 78 18.30 10.68 4.77
CA SER A 78 17.99 10.80 6.17
C SER A 78 18.61 9.55 6.76
N MET A 79 19.83 9.71 7.29
CA MET A 79 20.25 8.87 8.38
C MET A 79 19.08 8.98 9.35
N ASN A 80 18.29 7.90 9.46
CA ASN A 80 17.54 7.65 10.65
C ASN A 80 18.59 7.60 11.76
N SER A 81 18.98 8.76 12.28
CA SER A 81 19.42 8.88 13.67
C SER A 81 18.19 8.41 14.41
N GLY A 82 18.16 7.09 14.65
CA GLY A 82 17.12 6.43 15.40
C GLY A 82 17.08 7.08 16.76
N SER A 83 16.23 8.08 16.90
CA SER A 83 15.42 8.10 18.10
C SER A 83 14.55 6.85 17.97
N PRO A 84 14.55 5.94 18.96
CA PRO A 84 13.54 4.89 18.94
C PRO A 84 12.20 5.59 18.76
N LEU A 85 11.32 5.07 17.92
CA LEU A 85 9.94 5.56 17.71
C LEU A 85 9.06 5.49 18.99
N THR A 86 9.72 5.45 20.15
CA THR A 86 9.27 5.40 21.54
C THR A 86 9.68 6.65 22.32
N GLU A 87 10.29 7.67 21.70
CA GLU A 87 10.15 9.01 22.28
C GLU A 87 8.67 9.35 22.23
N LEU A 88 8.06 9.43 23.42
CA LEU A 88 6.74 9.98 23.65
C LEU A 88 6.72 11.41 23.10
N ILE A 89 6.53 11.56 21.80
CA ILE A 89 6.21 12.84 21.19
C ILE A 89 4.85 13.21 21.80
N ALA A 90 4.88 14.01 22.85
CA ALA A 90 3.68 14.40 23.58
C ALA A 90 2.89 15.48 22.81
N GLU A 91 3.54 16.13 21.85
CA GLU A 91 2.97 17.25 21.10
C GLU A 91 2.57 16.85 19.67
N PRO A 92 1.41 17.32 19.20
CA PRO A 92 0.97 17.04 17.84
C PRO A 92 1.90 17.68 16.81
N LYS A 93 2.25 16.91 15.77
CA LYS A 93 2.95 17.45 14.60
C LYS A 93 2.15 18.61 14.02
N THR A 94 2.83 19.73 13.79
CA THR A 94 2.23 20.95 13.25
C THR A 94 2.59 21.08 11.78
N TYR A 95 1.60 21.43 10.97
CA TYR A 95 1.72 21.70 9.55
C TYR A 95 1.29 23.13 9.24
N ASP A 96 1.94 23.79 8.30
CA ASP A 96 1.58 25.12 7.81
C ASP A 96 1.87 25.31 6.31
N GLY A 97 1.72 26.55 5.82
CA GLY A 97 1.93 26.85 4.39
C GLY A 97 3.38 26.70 3.91
N ASN A 98 4.37 26.53 4.79
CA ASN A 98 5.71 26.15 4.36
C ASN A 98 5.80 24.66 4.02
N ASP A 99 4.96 23.83 4.65
CA ASP A 99 4.85 22.40 4.34
C ASP A 99 4.05 22.16 3.06
N PHE A 100 3.14 23.08 2.73
CA PHE A 100 2.28 22.98 1.56
C PHE A 100 2.49 24.20 0.68
N GLY A 101 3.35 24.07 -0.33
CA GLY A 101 3.78 25.17 -1.18
C GLY A 101 2.63 26.08 -1.63
N ASP A 102 2.83 27.39 -1.53
CA ASP A 102 1.82 28.38 -1.90
C ASP A 102 1.82 28.57 -3.43
N PRO A 103 0.72 28.24 -4.14
CA PRO A 103 0.72 28.30 -5.59
C PRO A 103 0.67 29.76 -6.07
N SER A 104 1.83 30.32 -6.37
CA SER A 104 1.91 31.60 -7.10
C SER A 104 1.29 31.49 -8.51
N GLY A 105 0.77 32.59 -9.06
CA GLY A 105 -0.16 32.58 -10.21
C GLY A 105 0.25 31.71 -11.43
N ALA A 106 1.51 31.76 -11.86
CA ALA A 106 2.00 30.93 -12.98
C ALA A 106 2.09 29.44 -12.63
N LEU A 107 2.35 29.12 -11.36
CA LEU A 107 2.35 27.77 -10.83
C LEU A 107 0.92 27.21 -10.84
N ALA A 108 -0.03 27.97 -10.30
CA ALA A 108 -1.44 27.57 -10.23
C ALA A 108 -2.03 27.23 -11.61
N ILE A 109 -1.81 28.09 -12.61
CA ILE A 109 -2.30 27.86 -13.98
C ILE A 109 -1.63 26.64 -14.61
N SER A 110 -0.33 26.45 -14.37
CA SER A 110 0.41 25.30 -14.88
C SER A 110 -0.08 23.98 -14.28
N GLU A 111 -0.35 23.97 -12.97
CA GLU A 111 -0.92 22.82 -12.27
C GLU A 111 -2.33 22.49 -12.74
N MET A 112 -3.19 23.51 -12.94
CA MET A 112 -4.52 23.33 -13.49
C MET A 112 -4.48 22.68 -14.88
N LEU A 113 -3.62 23.20 -15.78
CA LEU A 113 -3.47 22.66 -17.12
C LEU A 113 -2.94 21.22 -17.08
N TYR A 114 -1.93 20.96 -16.26
CA TYR A 114 -1.34 19.63 -16.11
C TYR A 114 -2.34 18.62 -15.53
N SER A 115 -3.09 19.00 -14.50
CA SER A 115 -4.14 18.17 -13.89
C SER A 115 -5.26 17.85 -14.90
N ALA A 116 -5.69 18.84 -15.69
CA ALA A 116 -6.67 18.63 -16.76
C ALA A 116 -6.13 17.67 -17.84
N ALA A 117 -4.87 17.81 -18.22
CA ALA A 117 -4.24 16.91 -19.18
C ALA A 117 -4.18 15.46 -18.68
N LEU A 118 -3.79 15.25 -17.41
CA LEU A 118 -3.80 13.93 -16.77
C LEU A 118 -5.19 13.32 -16.74
N LYS A 119 -6.19 14.10 -16.31
CA LYS A 119 -7.58 13.64 -16.21
C LYS A 119 -8.15 13.18 -17.55
N ASN A 120 -7.70 13.79 -18.64
CA ASN A 120 -8.17 13.49 -20.00
C ASN A 120 -7.23 12.56 -20.78
N GLY A 121 -6.21 11.97 -20.14
CA GLY A 121 -5.30 11.03 -20.80
C GLY A 121 -4.46 11.66 -21.93
N VAL A 122 -4.16 12.96 -21.83
CA VAL A 122 -3.35 13.66 -22.83
C VAL A 122 -1.92 13.14 -22.79
N THR A 123 -1.37 12.77 -23.95
CA THR A 123 0.01 12.27 -24.05
C THR A 123 1.02 13.38 -23.73
N GLN A 124 2.21 13.02 -23.23
CA GLN A 124 3.28 13.98 -22.94
C GLN A 124 3.68 14.79 -24.18
N LYS A 125 3.66 14.16 -25.36
CA LYS A 125 3.93 14.81 -26.65
C LYS A 125 2.86 15.87 -26.97
N ALA A 126 1.57 15.53 -26.81
CA ALA A 126 0.48 16.47 -27.01
C ALA A 126 0.52 17.62 -25.99
N TYR A 127 0.78 17.32 -24.71
CA TYR A 127 0.94 18.32 -23.67
C TYR A 127 2.07 19.32 -23.99
N ARG A 128 3.23 18.81 -24.42
CA ARG A 128 4.35 19.65 -24.83
C ARG A 128 3.97 20.57 -25.99
N ALA A 129 3.27 20.06 -26.99
CA ALA A 129 2.80 20.87 -28.12
C ALA A 129 1.82 21.97 -27.66
N MET A 130 0.89 21.66 -26.76
CA MET A 130 -0.02 22.65 -26.20
C MET A 130 0.72 23.74 -25.41
N VAL A 131 1.65 23.36 -24.53
CA VAL A 131 2.45 24.34 -23.77
C VAL A 131 3.29 25.22 -24.68
N THR A 132 3.88 24.67 -25.75
CA THR A 132 4.60 25.44 -26.77
C THR A 132 3.68 26.47 -27.43
N ILE A 133 2.49 26.06 -27.89
CA ILE A 133 1.53 26.99 -28.50
C ILE A 133 1.11 28.09 -27.52
N ILE A 134 0.86 27.72 -26.26
CA ILE A 134 0.45 28.67 -25.22
C ILE A 134 1.56 29.71 -24.97
N ASN A 135 2.78 29.25 -24.74
CA ASN A 135 3.90 30.13 -24.38
C ASN A 135 4.41 30.97 -25.56
N ASP A 136 4.41 30.42 -26.78
CA ASP A 136 5.05 31.07 -27.93
C ASP A 136 4.06 31.92 -28.76
N HIS A 137 2.75 31.65 -28.64
CA HIS A 137 1.74 32.32 -29.46
C HIS A 137 0.61 32.96 -28.65
N ILE A 138 0.05 32.25 -27.66
CA ILE A 138 -1.14 32.75 -26.93
C ILE A 138 -0.76 33.84 -25.92
N ILE A 139 0.19 33.57 -25.03
CA ILE A 139 0.62 34.52 -24.01
C ILE A 139 1.15 35.82 -24.65
N PRO A 140 2.07 35.78 -25.64
CA PRO A 140 2.54 37.01 -26.28
C PRO A 140 1.44 37.82 -26.97
N ALA A 141 0.36 37.17 -27.42
CA ALA A 141 -0.74 37.84 -28.11
C ALA A 141 -1.86 38.35 -27.17
N ALA A 142 -1.97 37.82 -25.95
CA ALA A 142 -3.14 38.02 -25.10
C ALA A 142 -2.84 38.40 -23.64
N ALA A 143 -1.60 38.27 -23.16
CA ALA A 143 -1.26 38.52 -21.77
C ALA A 143 -0.72 39.94 -21.54
N SER A 144 -1.10 40.54 -20.41
CA SER A 144 -0.55 41.81 -19.93
C SER A 144 0.86 41.66 -19.35
N ASP A 145 1.26 40.44 -19.01
CA ASP A 145 2.56 40.09 -18.45
C ASP A 145 3.34 39.21 -19.46
N PRO A 146 4.33 39.77 -20.17
CA PRO A 146 5.12 39.05 -21.17
C PRO A 146 6.12 38.04 -20.56
N ASP A 147 6.39 38.10 -19.25
CA ASP A 147 7.30 37.15 -18.58
C ASP A 147 6.59 35.90 -18.05
N PHE A 148 5.26 35.91 -18.05
CA PHE A 148 4.45 34.76 -17.66
C PHE A 148 4.69 33.57 -18.59
N LYS A 149 5.00 32.39 -18.03
CA LYS A 149 5.15 31.15 -18.80
C LYS A 149 4.49 29.97 -18.10
N VAL A 150 3.73 29.19 -18.87
CA VAL A 150 3.20 27.91 -18.43
C VAL A 150 4.33 26.88 -18.37
N HIS A 151 4.39 26.13 -17.27
CA HIS A 151 5.39 25.12 -17.04
C HIS A 151 5.20 23.87 -17.90
N SER A 152 6.32 23.21 -18.22
CA SER A 152 6.30 21.89 -18.85
C SER A 152 5.65 20.84 -17.94
N ALA A 153 5.27 19.68 -18.49
CA ALA A 153 4.72 18.57 -17.70
C ALA A 153 5.63 18.18 -16.53
N TYR A 154 6.95 18.12 -16.76
CA TYR A 154 7.93 17.81 -15.73
C TYR A 154 7.97 18.85 -14.61
N LYS A 155 8.06 20.15 -14.97
CA LYS A 155 8.09 21.23 -13.98
C LYS A 155 6.78 21.32 -13.21
N SER A 156 5.65 21.14 -13.88
CA SER A 156 4.31 21.13 -13.25
C SER A 156 4.16 19.96 -12.29
N LYS A 157 4.58 18.77 -12.70
CA LYS A 157 4.60 17.59 -11.81
C LYS A 157 5.47 17.81 -10.57
N LYS A 158 6.71 18.27 -10.77
CA LYS A 158 7.64 18.54 -9.66
C LYS A 158 7.12 19.63 -8.71
N ALA A 159 6.42 20.63 -9.25
CA ALA A 159 5.75 21.65 -8.46
C ALA A 159 4.60 21.07 -7.63
N MET A 160 3.71 20.27 -8.23
CA MET A 160 2.63 19.61 -7.49
C MET A 160 3.18 18.67 -6.39
N GLU A 161 4.25 17.93 -6.68
CA GLU A 161 4.93 17.08 -5.69
C GLU A 161 5.52 17.90 -4.53
N ALA A 162 6.08 19.08 -4.83
CA ALA A 162 6.60 20.00 -3.83
C ALA A 162 5.51 20.73 -3.05
N ALA A 163 4.33 20.95 -3.64
CA ALA A 163 3.18 21.57 -2.99
C ALA A 163 2.41 20.59 -2.08
N HIS A 164 2.56 19.28 -2.33
CA HIS A 164 1.94 18.23 -1.53
C HIS A 164 2.98 17.18 -1.10
N PRO A 165 3.99 17.58 -0.30
CA PRO A 165 5.03 16.66 0.10
C PRO A 165 4.46 15.59 1.03
N VAL A 166 4.75 14.34 0.70
CA VAL A 166 4.48 13.19 1.55
C VAL A 166 5.81 12.53 1.83
N ASN A 167 6.15 12.38 3.12
CA ASN A 167 7.35 11.65 3.50
C ASN A 167 7.12 10.15 3.32
N PHE A 168 8.10 9.48 2.72
CA PHE A 168 8.06 8.04 2.49
C PHE A 168 9.20 7.36 3.24
N ALA A 169 8.86 6.62 4.30
CA ALA A 169 9.79 5.76 4.99
C ALA A 169 10.02 4.48 4.20
N ARG A 170 11.26 4.00 4.17
CA ARG A 170 11.65 2.79 3.43
C ARG A 170 12.29 1.81 4.40
N TYR A 171 11.70 0.62 4.51
CA TYR A 171 12.13 -0.41 5.45
C TYR A 171 12.64 -1.62 4.71
N ALA A 172 13.79 -2.15 5.13
CA ALA A 172 14.34 -3.38 4.57
C ALA A 172 13.33 -4.53 4.73
N SER A 173 13.16 -5.32 3.67
CA SER A 173 12.25 -6.46 3.67
C SER A 173 12.93 -7.72 3.17
N CYS A 174 12.49 -8.87 3.66
CA CYS A 174 12.94 -10.15 3.11
C CYS A 174 12.63 -10.23 1.61
N LYS A 175 13.60 -10.63 0.78
CA LYS A 175 13.45 -10.78 -0.69
C LYS A 175 12.31 -11.74 -1.09
N VAL A 176 11.97 -12.70 -0.24
CA VAL A 176 10.90 -13.67 -0.43
C VAL A 176 9.52 -13.07 -0.05
N GLY A 177 9.50 -11.95 0.67
CA GLY A 177 8.30 -11.28 1.20
C GLY A 177 7.85 -11.79 2.56
N CYS A 178 8.67 -12.55 3.30
CA CYS A 178 8.22 -13.21 4.53
C CYS A 178 7.97 -12.24 5.71
N MET A 179 8.85 -11.26 5.91
CA MET A 179 8.81 -10.30 7.01
C MET A 179 9.53 -9.00 6.63
N MET A 180 9.22 -7.93 7.34
CA MET A 180 9.97 -6.68 7.35
C MET A 180 11.02 -6.73 8.46
N PHE A 181 12.21 -6.20 8.20
CA PHE A 181 13.22 -5.99 9.23
C PHE A 181 12.95 -4.66 9.92
N GLN A 182 12.99 -4.65 11.25
CA GLN A 182 12.78 -3.43 12.01
C GLN A 182 14.09 -2.64 12.13
N ASP A 183 14.00 -1.32 12.19
CA ASP A 183 15.18 -0.50 12.45
C ASP A 183 15.64 -0.74 13.90
N GLY A 184 16.93 -0.99 14.09
CA GLY A 184 17.51 -1.31 15.40
C GLY A 184 17.37 -2.77 15.84
N ASP A 185 16.67 -3.62 15.09
CA ASP A 185 16.72 -5.06 15.32
C ASP A 185 18.11 -5.62 14.93
N GLN A 186 18.71 -6.44 15.79
CA GLN A 186 19.98 -7.13 15.50
C GLN A 186 19.73 -8.40 14.65
N VAL A 187 18.77 -8.31 13.73
CA VAL A 187 18.27 -9.45 12.95
C VAL A 187 18.89 -9.39 11.57
N ASP A 188 19.95 -10.17 11.39
CA ASP A 188 20.68 -10.21 10.11
C ASP A 188 20.09 -11.23 9.12
N LYS A 189 19.12 -12.04 9.55
CA LYS A 189 18.49 -13.08 8.73
C LYS A 189 16.99 -13.15 8.95
N CYS A 190 16.25 -13.44 7.88
CA CYS A 190 14.82 -13.67 7.96
C CYS A 190 14.52 -14.88 8.85
N ARG A 191 13.65 -14.69 9.85
CA ARG A 191 13.24 -15.74 10.82
C ARG A 191 12.48 -16.91 10.18
N TYR A 192 12.01 -16.77 8.94
CA TYR A 192 11.11 -17.73 8.29
C TYR A 192 11.74 -18.49 7.12
N CYS A 193 12.66 -17.86 6.39
CA CYS A 193 13.32 -18.47 5.22
C CYS A 193 14.84 -18.40 5.28
N SER A 194 15.40 -17.87 6.37
CA SER A 194 16.85 -17.79 6.64
C SER A 194 17.66 -16.99 5.62
N THR A 195 17.00 -16.27 4.70
CA THR A 195 17.67 -15.36 3.77
C THR A 195 18.24 -14.16 4.53
N ASP A 196 19.45 -13.77 4.19
CA ASP A 196 20.13 -12.63 4.81
C ASP A 196 19.35 -11.32 4.58
N ARG A 197 19.44 -10.42 5.56
CA ARG A 197 18.93 -9.05 5.47
C ARG A 197 19.52 -8.40 4.21
N PRO A 198 18.69 -7.77 3.36
CA PRO A 198 19.19 -7.19 2.13
C PRO A 198 20.25 -6.12 2.44
N PRO A 199 21.41 -6.15 1.76
CA PRO A 199 22.42 -5.13 1.96
C PRO A 199 21.92 -3.77 1.48
N ILE A 200 22.41 -2.72 2.12
CA ILE A 200 22.16 -1.34 1.72
C ILE A 200 23.09 -1.00 0.56
N SER A 201 22.52 -0.51 -0.52
CA SER A 201 23.28 -0.03 -1.68
C SER A 201 24.06 1.24 -1.32
N SER A 202 25.34 1.28 -1.65
CA SER A 202 26.20 2.46 -1.41
C SER A 202 25.84 3.65 -2.32
N SER A 203 25.25 3.40 -3.48
CA SER A 203 24.89 4.47 -4.42
C SER A 203 23.56 5.14 -4.09
N THR A 204 22.58 4.38 -3.61
CA THR A 204 21.22 4.87 -3.34
C THR A 204 20.92 5.03 -1.85
N GLY A 205 21.70 4.41 -0.97
CA GLY A 205 21.40 4.33 0.46
C GLY A 205 20.19 3.45 0.79
N LEU A 206 19.66 2.69 -0.18
CA LEU A 206 18.47 1.86 -0.02
C LEU A 206 18.81 0.37 0.04
N PRO A 207 18.06 -0.44 0.81
CA PRO A 207 18.20 -1.89 0.77
C PRO A 207 17.89 -2.46 -0.62
N ALA A 208 18.53 -3.56 -0.99
CA ALA A 208 18.22 -4.26 -2.25
C ALA A 208 16.76 -4.77 -2.34
N SER A 209 16.07 -4.92 -1.21
CA SER A 209 14.63 -5.21 -1.12
C SER A 209 14.06 -4.44 0.06
N TYR A 210 13.01 -3.66 -0.20
CA TYR A 210 12.37 -2.83 0.80
C TYR A 210 10.87 -2.69 0.51
N VAL A 211 10.15 -2.26 1.53
CA VAL A 211 8.79 -1.72 1.41
C VAL A 211 8.82 -0.23 1.68
N THR A 212 7.93 0.50 1.03
CA THR A 212 7.75 1.93 1.22
C THR A 212 6.44 2.18 1.94
N ILE A 213 6.47 3.05 2.96
CA ILE A 213 5.31 3.45 3.74
C ILE A 213 5.25 4.99 3.74
N PRO A 214 4.20 5.62 3.16
CA PRO A 214 4.00 7.05 3.29
C PRO A 214 3.55 7.41 4.71
N SER A 215 3.90 8.62 5.16
CA SER A 215 3.33 9.20 6.38
C SER A 215 1.83 9.42 6.18
N ILE A 216 1.05 8.77 7.03
CA ILE A 216 -0.40 8.97 7.10
C ILE A 216 -0.69 10.40 7.54
N SER A 217 0.08 10.94 8.48
CA SER A 217 -0.11 12.30 8.96
C SER A 217 0.05 13.34 7.86
N ASP A 218 1.05 13.19 6.97
CA ASP A 218 1.25 14.11 5.84
C ASP A 218 0.09 14.05 4.84
N ILE A 219 -0.41 12.85 4.54
CA ILE A 219 -1.55 12.66 3.63
C ILE A 219 -2.82 13.32 4.19
N ILE A 220 -3.12 13.11 5.47
CA ILE A 220 -4.29 13.68 6.11
C ILE A 220 -4.15 15.20 6.26
N ALA A 221 -2.98 15.69 6.68
CA ALA A 221 -2.71 17.11 6.81
C ALA A 221 -2.85 17.84 5.48
N SER A 222 -2.32 17.29 4.39
CA SER A 222 -2.48 17.86 3.04
C SER A 222 -3.95 17.98 2.65
N LYS A 223 -4.77 16.93 2.90
CA LYS A 223 -6.21 16.98 2.61
C LYS A 223 -6.96 18.00 3.46
N LEU A 224 -6.58 18.18 4.73
CA LEU A 224 -7.20 19.17 5.61
C LEU A 224 -6.70 20.59 5.36
N TYR A 225 -5.49 20.77 4.84
CA TYR A 225 -4.93 22.09 4.54
C TYR A 225 -5.68 22.77 3.39
N HIS A 226 -5.97 22.05 2.30
CA HIS A 226 -6.63 22.64 1.14
C HIS A 226 -8.17 22.65 1.27
N PRO A 227 -8.86 23.80 1.10
CA PRO A 227 -10.31 23.90 1.32
C PRO A 227 -11.17 22.94 0.47
N ALA A 228 -10.77 22.72 -0.79
CA ALA A 228 -11.49 21.85 -1.72
C ALA A 228 -11.46 20.36 -1.31
N THR A 229 -10.39 19.91 -0.68
CA THR A 229 -10.31 18.56 -0.11
C THR A 229 -10.86 18.52 1.31
N ARG A 230 -10.62 19.56 2.12
CA ARG A 230 -11.12 19.67 3.50
C ARG A 230 -12.64 19.55 3.56
N SER A 231 -13.34 20.27 2.69
CA SER A 231 -14.81 20.19 2.58
C SER A 231 -15.33 18.77 2.32
N GLN A 232 -14.59 17.94 1.58
CA GLN A 232 -14.98 16.55 1.33
C GLN A 232 -14.89 15.69 2.59
N LEU A 233 -14.03 16.05 3.54
CA LEU A 233 -13.82 15.34 4.82
C LEU A 233 -14.86 15.72 5.89
N LEU A 234 -15.78 16.62 5.59
CA LEU A 234 -16.82 17.05 6.54
C LEU A 234 -18.09 16.19 6.47
N HIS A 235 -18.16 15.17 5.60
CA HIS A 235 -19.35 14.30 5.51
C HIS A 235 -19.71 13.70 6.87
N ARG A 236 -18.72 13.25 7.66
CA ARG A 236 -18.97 12.66 8.99
C ARG A 236 -19.72 13.62 9.92
N SER A 237 -19.26 14.87 10.00
CA SER A 237 -19.77 15.87 10.95
C SER A 237 -21.04 16.58 10.45
N GLN A 238 -21.25 16.65 9.14
CA GLN A 238 -22.40 17.32 8.52
C GLN A 238 -23.55 16.37 8.14
N ARG A 239 -23.33 15.05 8.20
CA ARG A 239 -24.34 14.05 7.85
C ARG A 239 -25.52 14.09 8.82
N VAL A 240 -26.72 14.00 8.26
CA VAL A 240 -27.96 13.79 9.01
C VAL A 240 -28.32 12.31 8.94
N PRO A 241 -28.39 11.58 10.07
CA PRO A 241 -28.76 10.17 10.08
C PRO A 241 -30.25 9.99 9.75
N GLU A 242 -30.59 8.91 9.04
CA GLU A 242 -31.98 8.53 8.78
C GLU A 242 -32.49 7.61 9.89
N VAL A 243 -33.59 7.99 10.54
CA VAL A 243 -34.20 7.19 11.62
C VAL A 243 -34.57 5.80 11.10
N GLY A 244 -34.13 4.76 11.83
CA GLY A 244 -34.44 3.36 11.53
C GLY A 244 -33.66 2.76 10.35
N LYS A 245 -32.66 3.46 9.80
CA LYS A 245 -31.81 2.94 8.72
C LYS A 245 -30.33 3.04 9.07
N SER A 246 -29.57 2.03 8.66
CA SER A 246 -28.11 2.09 8.63
C SER A 246 -27.69 2.46 7.20
N THR A 247 -27.41 3.73 6.96
CA THR A 247 -26.98 4.23 5.64
C THR A 247 -25.48 4.44 5.56
N ASP A 248 -24.78 4.53 6.70
CA ASP A 248 -23.33 4.62 6.73
C ASP A 248 -22.70 3.94 7.96
N ILE A 249 -21.37 3.75 7.94
CA ILE A 249 -20.61 3.20 9.08
C ILE A 249 -20.80 4.04 10.35
N PHE A 250 -21.03 5.35 10.21
CA PHE A 250 -21.31 6.26 11.32
C PHE A 250 -22.66 6.03 12.00
N ASP A 251 -23.52 5.13 11.50
CA ASP A 251 -24.72 4.68 12.23
C ASP A 251 -24.43 3.54 13.21
N GLY A 252 -23.26 2.89 13.07
CA GLY A 252 -22.87 1.74 13.88
C GLY A 252 -22.66 2.09 15.35
N SER A 253 -22.93 1.14 16.24
CA SER A 253 -22.78 1.33 17.70
C SER A 253 -21.34 1.67 18.09
N VAL A 254 -20.35 0.99 17.49
CA VAL A 254 -18.93 1.23 17.78
C VAL A 254 -18.54 2.70 17.54
N TYR A 255 -18.97 3.30 16.43
CA TYR A 255 -18.70 4.71 16.19
C TYR A 255 -19.40 5.62 17.19
N LYS A 256 -20.67 5.33 17.52
CA LYS A 256 -21.44 6.13 18.50
C LYS A 256 -20.80 6.08 19.89
N GLU A 257 -20.36 4.91 20.33
CA GLU A 257 -19.61 4.72 21.58
C GLU A 257 -18.29 5.51 21.57
N MET A 258 -17.58 5.56 20.42
CA MET A 258 -16.38 6.40 20.29
C MET A 258 -16.70 7.90 20.33
N VAL A 259 -17.82 8.35 19.76
CA VAL A 259 -18.26 9.74 19.88
C VAL A 259 -18.60 10.08 21.34
N GLU A 260 -19.36 9.22 22.02
CA GLU A 260 -19.71 9.38 23.43
C GLU A 260 -18.46 9.37 24.34
N GLY A 261 -17.43 8.62 23.95
CA GLY A 261 -16.13 8.56 24.63
C GLY A 261 -15.19 9.73 24.33
N GLY A 262 -15.60 10.73 23.55
CA GLY A 262 -14.77 11.91 23.23
C GLY A 262 -13.64 11.65 22.23
N TYR A 263 -13.73 10.59 21.42
CA TYR A 263 -12.74 10.32 20.38
C TYR A 263 -12.95 11.18 19.12
N PHE A 264 -14.14 11.77 18.93
CA PHE A 264 -14.51 12.52 17.72
C PHE A 264 -15.09 13.91 18.03
N ASP A 265 -14.43 14.66 18.90
CA ASP A 265 -14.87 15.98 19.38
C ASP A 265 -14.69 17.11 18.35
N SER A 266 -13.75 16.96 17.42
CA SER A 266 -13.52 17.94 16.35
C SER A 266 -14.25 17.53 15.08
N PRO A 267 -14.89 18.47 14.35
CA PRO A 267 -15.48 18.15 13.04
C PRO A 267 -14.43 17.69 12.01
N TYR A 268 -13.15 17.96 12.27
CA TYR A 268 -12.02 17.56 11.43
C TYR A 268 -11.42 16.20 11.82
N ASP A 269 -11.88 15.56 12.91
CA ASP A 269 -11.41 14.22 13.27
C ASP A 269 -11.77 13.21 12.16
N VAL A 270 -10.77 12.41 11.79
CA VAL A 270 -10.79 11.56 10.61
C VAL A 270 -10.90 10.09 11.00
N ALA A 271 -11.92 9.42 10.48
CA ALA A 271 -12.08 7.98 10.55
C ALA A 271 -11.49 7.32 9.28
N VAL A 272 -10.70 6.26 9.46
CA VAL A 272 -10.06 5.51 8.36
C VAL A 272 -10.28 4.01 8.49
N THR A 273 -10.18 3.29 7.37
CA THR A 273 -10.10 1.81 7.34
C THR A 273 -8.89 1.35 6.57
N LEU A 274 -8.32 0.21 6.95
CA LEU A 274 -7.24 -0.45 6.22
C LEU A 274 -7.74 -1.69 5.50
N GLY A 275 -7.65 -1.70 4.18
CA GLY A 275 -7.93 -2.85 3.33
C GLY A 275 -6.66 -3.63 3.01
N ILE A 276 -6.69 -4.95 3.16
CA ILE A 276 -5.57 -5.84 2.84
C ILE A 276 -6.02 -6.86 1.82
N ASP A 277 -5.24 -7.02 0.74
CA ASP A 277 -5.53 -8.00 -0.29
C ASP A 277 -4.25 -8.57 -0.93
N GLY A 278 -4.30 -9.82 -1.38
CA GLY A 278 -3.22 -10.46 -2.11
C GLY A 278 -3.50 -10.44 -3.60
N PHE A 279 -2.54 -9.98 -4.41
CA PHE A 279 -2.68 -9.97 -5.86
C PHE A 279 -1.44 -10.51 -6.57
N GLN A 280 -1.66 -10.97 -7.80
CA GLN A 280 -0.60 -11.42 -8.69
C GLN A 280 -0.66 -10.56 -9.96
N PRO A 281 0.27 -9.61 -10.15
CA PRO A 281 0.21 -8.68 -11.28
C PRO A 281 0.54 -9.33 -12.63
N PHE A 282 1.10 -10.54 -12.64
CA PHE A 282 1.52 -11.23 -13.86
C PHE A 282 0.83 -12.58 -13.99
N ASP A 283 0.19 -12.82 -15.13
CA ASP A 283 -0.45 -14.11 -15.47
C ASP A 283 0.51 -15.30 -15.36
N LYS A 284 1.81 -15.04 -15.61
CA LYS A 284 2.88 -16.03 -15.57
C LYS A 284 4.00 -15.52 -14.67
N GLY A 285 4.22 -16.18 -13.54
CA GLY A 285 5.30 -15.84 -12.63
C GLY A 285 5.10 -16.41 -11.24
N TYR A 286 6.15 -16.29 -10.42
CA TYR A 286 6.10 -16.58 -8.99
C TYR A 286 5.90 -15.32 -8.15
N PHE A 287 5.87 -14.14 -8.78
CA PHE A 287 5.72 -12.88 -8.07
C PHE A 287 4.28 -12.71 -7.60
N GLN A 288 4.14 -12.47 -6.30
CA GLN A 288 2.89 -12.10 -5.64
C GLN A 288 3.15 -10.83 -4.85
N ALA A 289 2.10 -10.06 -4.63
CA ALA A 289 2.18 -8.89 -3.77
C ALA A 289 0.98 -8.85 -2.84
N THR A 290 1.19 -8.28 -1.65
CA THR A 290 0.11 -7.94 -0.73
C THR A 290 -0.02 -6.43 -0.69
N ILE A 291 -1.22 -5.94 -0.93
CA ILE A 291 -1.54 -4.52 -0.98
C ILE A 291 -2.22 -4.11 0.32
N VAL A 292 -1.84 -2.96 0.87
CA VAL A 292 -2.48 -2.34 2.02
C VAL A 292 -2.96 -0.95 1.62
N ASN A 293 -4.28 -0.78 1.61
CA ASN A 293 -4.96 0.43 1.19
C ASN A 293 -5.63 1.10 2.38
N MET A 294 -5.59 2.42 2.45
CA MET A 294 -6.35 3.21 3.40
C MET A 294 -7.52 3.89 2.70
N THR A 295 -8.70 3.83 3.31
CA THR A 295 -9.88 4.60 2.89
C THR A 295 -10.25 5.58 3.98
N ILE A 296 -10.48 6.85 3.59
CA ILE A 296 -10.98 7.89 4.49
C ILE A 296 -12.50 7.83 4.51
N LEU A 297 -13.08 7.48 5.67
CA LEU A 297 -14.52 7.35 5.84
C LEU A 297 -15.24 8.70 5.94
N ASN A 298 -14.50 9.76 6.24
CA ASN A 298 -15.00 11.13 6.25
C ASN A 298 -15.44 11.65 4.88
N ILE A 299 -15.15 10.93 3.79
CA ILE A 299 -15.63 11.24 2.44
C ILE A 299 -17.00 10.57 2.24
N ASP A 300 -17.90 11.21 1.47
CA ASP A 300 -19.20 10.62 1.14
C ASP A 300 -19.05 9.18 0.57
N PRO A 301 -19.87 8.21 1.01
CA PRO A 301 -19.78 6.80 0.59
C PRO A 301 -19.71 6.60 -0.92
N LYS A 302 -20.40 7.43 -1.71
CA LYS A 302 -20.41 7.36 -3.19
C LYS A 302 -19.06 7.72 -3.82
N ASN A 303 -18.19 8.36 -3.05
CA ASN A 303 -16.90 8.87 -3.49
C ASN A 303 -15.70 8.13 -2.87
N ARG A 304 -15.87 7.39 -1.76
CA ARG A 304 -14.77 6.71 -1.04
C ARG A 304 -13.98 5.73 -1.92
N SER A 305 -14.67 4.97 -2.78
CA SER A 305 -14.07 3.94 -3.64
C SER A 305 -13.49 4.47 -4.95
N LYS A 306 -13.56 5.78 -5.21
CA LYS A 306 -12.97 6.38 -6.40
C LYS A 306 -11.44 6.30 -6.30
N LYS A 307 -10.77 6.08 -7.44
CA LYS A 307 -9.31 5.90 -7.52
C LYS A 307 -8.50 6.97 -6.78
N HIS A 308 -8.93 8.24 -6.80
CA HIS A 308 -8.24 9.35 -6.13
C HIS A 308 -8.51 9.45 -4.61
N ASN A 309 -9.43 8.65 -4.08
CA ASN A 309 -9.77 8.59 -2.64
C ASN A 309 -9.33 7.28 -1.98
N LEU A 310 -8.92 6.28 -2.77
CA LEU A 310 -8.24 5.08 -2.28
C LEU A 310 -6.75 5.35 -2.17
N ILE A 311 -6.24 5.37 -0.94
CA ILE A 311 -4.85 5.71 -0.65
C ILE A 311 -4.04 4.42 -0.56
N GLN A 312 -3.07 4.25 -1.44
CA GLN A 312 -2.13 3.13 -1.35
C GLN A 312 -1.11 3.41 -0.23
N ILE A 313 -1.13 2.62 0.84
CA ILE A 313 -0.14 2.77 1.92
C ILE A 313 1.06 1.86 1.71
N MET A 314 0.83 0.60 1.34
CA MET A 314 1.94 -0.35 1.24
C MET A 314 1.73 -1.37 0.15
N ILE A 315 2.81 -1.72 -0.54
CA ILE A 315 2.87 -2.91 -1.39
C ILE A 315 4.00 -3.76 -0.85
N ILE A 316 3.66 -4.97 -0.43
CA ILE A 316 4.60 -5.96 0.07
C ILE A 316 4.93 -6.92 -1.07
N PRO A 317 6.12 -6.80 -1.70
CA PRO A 317 6.51 -7.71 -2.76
C PRO A 317 6.94 -9.06 -2.17
N GLY A 318 6.64 -10.15 -2.86
CA GLY A 318 7.06 -11.48 -2.45
C GLY A 318 6.86 -12.55 -3.51
N VAL A 319 7.18 -13.78 -3.12
CA VAL A 319 6.85 -14.98 -3.92
C VAL A 319 5.68 -15.76 -3.36
N LYS A 320 5.34 -15.46 -2.11
CA LYS A 320 4.27 -16.05 -1.32
C LYS A 320 3.71 -14.93 -0.44
N LYS A 321 2.52 -15.16 0.11
CA LYS A 321 1.96 -14.29 1.13
C LYS A 321 2.94 -14.06 2.30
N PRO A 322 2.94 -12.87 2.91
CA PRO A 322 3.74 -12.59 4.10
C PRO A 322 3.51 -13.64 5.18
N ARG A 323 4.59 -14.09 5.82
CA ARG A 323 4.48 -14.97 7.00
C ARG A 323 4.26 -14.17 8.28
N ASP A 324 4.79 -12.96 8.29
CA ASP A 324 4.72 -12.02 9.39
C ASP A 324 4.13 -10.71 8.90
N LEU A 325 2.83 -10.72 8.61
CA LEU A 325 2.11 -9.53 8.13
C LEU A 325 2.20 -8.38 9.15
N GLU A 326 2.20 -8.70 10.45
CA GLU A 326 2.30 -7.73 11.53
C GLU A 326 3.61 -6.95 11.49
N SER A 327 4.74 -7.61 11.18
CA SER A 327 6.03 -6.90 11.02
C SER A 327 5.94 -5.77 9.99
N PHE A 328 5.17 -5.95 8.91
CA PHE A 328 4.94 -4.93 7.89
C PHE A 328 3.96 -3.84 8.37
N LEU A 329 2.87 -4.23 9.04
CA LEU A 329 1.85 -3.27 9.50
C LEU A 329 2.30 -2.44 10.71
N SER A 330 3.27 -2.92 11.49
CA SER A 330 3.69 -2.30 12.75
C SER A 330 4.00 -0.80 12.64
N PRO A 331 4.78 -0.28 11.68
CA PRO A 331 5.13 1.14 11.64
C PRO A 331 3.91 2.03 11.42
N MET A 332 3.01 1.65 10.51
CA MET A 332 1.82 2.43 10.22
C MET A 332 0.78 2.35 11.35
N LEU A 333 0.69 1.21 12.06
CA LEU A 333 -0.19 1.09 13.22
C LEU A 333 0.31 1.92 14.40
N GLN A 334 1.63 2.03 14.57
CA GLN A 334 2.22 2.95 15.55
C GLN A 334 1.93 4.41 15.21
N GLU A 335 2.05 4.80 13.94
CA GLU A 335 1.67 6.15 13.50
C GLU A 335 0.17 6.42 13.75
N LEU A 336 -0.71 5.49 13.39
CA LEU A 336 -2.16 5.62 13.63
C LEU A 336 -2.50 5.69 15.13
N ASP A 337 -1.87 4.87 15.97
CA ASP A 337 -2.04 4.90 17.42
C ASP A 337 -1.62 6.27 17.99
N HIS A 338 -0.48 6.81 17.54
CA HIS A 338 -0.04 8.14 17.90
C HIS A 338 -1.03 9.23 17.44
N LEU A 339 -1.48 9.18 16.18
CA LEU A 339 -2.46 10.13 15.62
C LEU A 339 -3.82 10.08 16.31
N SER A 340 -4.21 8.91 16.85
CA SER A 340 -5.47 8.77 17.58
C SER A 340 -5.43 9.40 18.98
N ARG A 341 -4.25 9.44 19.61
CA ARG A 341 -4.06 9.96 20.96
C ARG A 341 -3.71 11.45 20.96
N VAL A 342 -2.74 11.82 20.13
CA VAL A 342 -2.13 13.16 20.11
C VAL A 342 -2.71 14.04 19.00
N GLY A 343 -2.96 13.46 17.82
CA GLY A 343 -3.46 14.16 16.64
C GLY A 343 -2.41 15.02 15.93
N ILE A 344 -2.90 15.90 15.05
CA ILE A 344 -2.12 16.86 14.25
C ILE A 344 -2.72 18.26 14.36
N LYS A 345 -1.87 19.27 14.20
CA LYS A 345 -2.25 20.68 14.08
C LYS A 345 -1.99 21.16 12.65
N ILE A 346 -2.94 21.85 12.04
CA ILE A 346 -2.81 22.40 10.69
C ILE A 346 -3.13 23.89 10.74
N ARG A 347 -2.17 24.75 10.40
CA ARG A 347 -2.38 26.19 10.26
C ARG A 347 -2.78 26.49 8.83
N THR A 348 -4.06 26.77 8.64
CA THR A 348 -4.64 27.12 7.34
C THR A 348 -4.73 28.63 7.19
N ALA A 349 -4.68 29.11 5.94
CA ALA A 349 -4.81 30.54 5.65
C ALA A 349 -6.24 31.06 5.89
N ASP A 350 -7.25 30.19 5.83
CA ASP A 350 -8.66 30.57 5.78
C ASP A 350 -9.47 30.26 7.06
N GLU A 351 -9.16 29.16 7.76
CA GLU A 351 -9.85 28.77 9.00
C GLU A 351 -8.96 28.87 10.25
N GLY A 352 -7.73 29.38 10.10
CA GLY A 352 -6.76 29.45 11.19
C GLY A 352 -6.21 28.08 11.56
N THR A 353 -6.05 27.80 12.86
CA THR A 353 -5.45 26.54 13.33
C THR A 353 -6.51 25.47 13.56
N LEU A 354 -6.42 24.39 12.78
CA LEU A 354 -7.24 23.19 12.90
C LEU A 354 -6.51 22.14 13.76
N THR A 355 -7.28 21.38 14.53
CA THR A 355 -6.82 20.17 15.22
C THR A 355 -7.62 18.98 14.76
N ALA A 356 -6.93 17.89 14.43
CA ALA A 356 -7.57 16.65 14.00
C ALA A 356 -6.85 15.44 14.60
N LYS A 357 -7.62 14.46 15.05
CA LYS A 357 -7.15 13.10 15.35
C LYS A 357 -7.53 12.15 14.23
N VAL A 358 -6.82 11.04 14.14
CA VAL A 358 -7.08 10.00 13.13
C VAL A 358 -7.36 8.67 13.83
N HIS A 359 -8.51 8.07 13.54
CA HIS A 359 -8.99 6.85 14.18
C HIS A 359 -9.16 5.72 13.15
N LEU A 360 -8.48 4.61 13.39
CA LEU A 360 -8.67 3.38 12.64
C LEU A 360 -9.96 2.68 13.10
N MET A 361 -10.97 2.62 12.23
CA MET A 361 -12.29 2.07 12.55
C MET A 361 -12.38 0.57 12.30
N ALA A 362 -11.74 0.08 11.23
CA ALA A 362 -11.84 -1.31 10.82
C ALA A 362 -10.72 -1.71 9.87
N PHE A 363 -10.49 -3.02 9.82
CA PHE A 363 -9.79 -3.66 8.72
C PHE A 363 -10.77 -4.30 7.75
N THR A 364 -10.47 -4.22 6.47
CA THR A 364 -11.25 -4.84 5.39
C THR A 364 -10.35 -5.75 4.57
N GLY A 365 -10.95 -6.73 3.91
CA GLY A 365 -10.23 -7.75 3.15
C GLY A 365 -11.12 -8.94 2.88
N ASP A 366 -10.66 -9.82 2.00
CA ASP A 366 -11.32 -11.09 1.78
C ASP A 366 -11.18 -12.02 3.02
N ILE A 367 -11.86 -13.17 2.99
CA ILE A 367 -11.85 -14.10 4.12
C ILE A 367 -10.41 -14.54 4.47
N PRO A 368 -9.57 -14.95 3.51
CA PRO A 368 -8.15 -15.25 3.75
C PRO A 368 -7.35 -14.09 4.37
N ALA A 369 -7.43 -12.88 3.84
CA ALA A 369 -6.63 -11.75 4.31
C ALA A 369 -6.99 -11.35 5.74
N ILE A 370 -8.30 -11.29 6.04
CA ILE A 370 -8.74 -11.03 7.42
C ILE A 370 -8.33 -12.17 8.35
N ALA A 371 -8.41 -13.43 7.91
CA ALA A 371 -7.96 -14.55 8.73
C ALA A 371 -6.47 -14.45 9.08
N ASP A 372 -5.61 -14.07 8.14
CA ASP A 372 -4.19 -13.85 8.40
C ASP A 372 -3.99 -12.68 9.38
N LEU A 373 -4.74 -11.58 9.23
CA LEU A 373 -4.67 -10.41 10.11
C LEU A 373 -5.01 -10.75 11.57
N ILE A 374 -6.08 -11.50 11.81
CA ILE A 374 -6.50 -11.90 13.17
C ILE A 374 -5.84 -13.21 13.65
N ARG A 375 -4.83 -13.71 12.93
CA ARG A 375 -4.15 -15.00 13.18
C ARG A 375 -5.08 -16.21 13.29
N HIS A 376 -6.17 -16.18 12.54
CA HIS A 376 -7.15 -17.26 12.45
C HIS A 376 -6.66 -18.37 11.53
N SER A 377 -6.96 -19.63 11.85
CA SER A 377 -6.49 -20.82 11.12
C SER A 377 -7.13 -21.02 9.73
N GLY A 378 -7.85 -20.01 9.22
CA GLY A 378 -8.56 -20.04 7.94
C GLY A 378 -9.87 -20.84 7.93
N HIS A 379 -10.57 -20.74 6.80
CA HIS A 379 -11.91 -21.29 6.57
C HIS A 379 -11.96 -22.83 6.49
N HIS A 380 -10.81 -23.49 6.31
CA HIS A 380 -10.68 -24.95 6.32
C HIS A 380 -10.36 -25.53 7.71
N SER A 381 -10.36 -24.72 8.77
CA SER A 381 -10.16 -25.21 10.13
C SER A 381 -11.46 -25.72 10.75
N TYR A 382 -11.36 -26.49 11.84
CA TYR A 382 -12.54 -26.92 12.60
C TYR A 382 -13.38 -25.73 13.09
N ASN A 383 -12.76 -24.60 13.37
CA ASN A 383 -13.45 -23.36 13.71
C ASN A 383 -13.23 -22.38 12.57
N GLY A 384 -13.81 -22.66 11.39
CA GLY A 384 -13.57 -21.91 10.17
C GLY A 384 -14.27 -20.54 10.11
N CYS A 385 -15.30 -20.34 10.92
CA CYS A 385 -16.02 -19.07 11.01
C CYS A 385 -15.34 -18.13 12.02
N ARG A 386 -15.09 -16.89 11.60
CA ARG A 386 -14.50 -15.84 12.45
C ARG A 386 -15.49 -15.13 13.37
N ILE A 387 -16.79 -15.41 13.20
CA ILE A 387 -17.89 -14.73 13.92
C ILE A 387 -18.55 -15.68 14.92
N CYS A 388 -18.70 -16.96 14.57
CA CYS A 388 -19.33 -17.95 15.42
C CYS A 388 -18.36 -19.06 15.83
N VAL A 389 -18.71 -19.76 16.91
CA VAL A 389 -17.93 -20.88 17.46
C VAL A 389 -18.37 -22.25 16.92
N LEU A 390 -19.10 -22.26 15.79
CA LEU A 390 -19.60 -23.49 15.20
C LEU A 390 -18.43 -24.36 14.74
N ARG A 391 -18.36 -25.58 15.27
CA ARG A 391 -17.32 -26.54 14.93
C ARG A 391 -17.71 -27.32 13.69
N GLY A 392 -16.88 -27.27 12.67
CA GLY A 392 -16.99 -28.09 11.48
C GLY A 392 -16.66 -29.55 11.74
N VAL A 393 -17.18 -30.43 10.89
CA VAL A 393 -16.91 -31.87 10.86
C VAL A 393 -16.30 -32.24 9.52
N ARG A 394 -15.57 -33.35 9.49
CA ARG A 394 -15.09 -33.94 8.22
C ARG A 394 -16.20 -34.80 7.64
N GLY A 395 -16.42 -34.70 6.33
CA GLY A 395 -17.32 -35.61 5.63
C GLY A 395 -16.78 -37.05 5.65
N GLU A 396 -17.67 -38.03 5.76
CA GLU A 396 -17.32 -39.46 5.88
C GLU A 396 -16.81 -40.06 4.55
N ILE A 397 -17.05 -39.40 3.40
CA ILE A 397 -16.54 -39.85 2.10
C ILE A 397 -15.07 -39.43 1.95
N TYR A 398 -14.21 -40.36 2.31
CA TYR A 398 -12.76 -40.20 2.40
C TYR A 398 -12.12 -40.08 1.02
N ASN A 399 -11.94 -38.84 0.55
CA ASN A 399 -10.89 -38.55 -0.43
C ASN A 399 -9.72 -37.90 0.33
N PRO A 400 -8.60 -38.60 0.58
CA PRO A 400 -7.54 -38.14 1.48
C PRO A 400 -6.89 -36.81 1.08
N GLY A 401 -7.16 -36.30 -0.13
CA GLY A 401 -6.72 -34.97 -0.59
C GLY A 401 -7.67 -33.81 -0.24
N LEU A 402 -8.93 -34.06 0.12
CA LEU A 402 -9.92 -33.01 0.43
C LEU A 402 -9.86 -32.65 1.91
N ARG A 403 -9.28 -31.48 2.22
CA ARG A 403 -9.18 -30.93 3.58
C ARG A 403 -10.34 -30.00 3.96
N GLY A 404 -11.43 -30.03 3.21
CA GLY A 404 -12.60 -29.18 3.46
C GLY A 404 -13.33 -29.57 4.74
N MET A 405 -13.88 -28.57 5.44
CA MET A 405 -14.70 -28.75 6.63
C MET A 405 -16.16 -28.46 6.28
N TYR A 406 -17.06 -29.31 6.74
CA TYR A 406 -18.51 -29.09 6.65
C TYR A 406 -19.02 -28.52 7.97
N PHE A 407 -19.84 -27.49 7.93
CA PHE A 407 -20.42 -26.87 9.13
C PHE A 407 -21.90 -27.26 9.22
N PRO A 408 -22.26 -28.25 10.05
CA PRO A 408 -23.64 -28.70 10.17
C PRO A 408 -24.50 -27.58 10.74
N GLY A 409 -25.69 -27.37 10.16
CA GLY A 409 -26.71 -26.55 10.79
C GLY A 409 -27.36 -27.30 11.96
N ASP A 410 -28.16 -26.61 12.78
CA ASP A 410 -28.90 -27.23 13.90
C ASP A 410 -29.75 -28.44 13.46
N THR A 411 -30.32 -28.38 12.25
CA THR A 411 -31.11 -29.48 11.67
C THR A 411 -30.26 -30.71 11.34
N SER A 412 -28.95 -30.55 11.12
CA SER A 412 -28.03 -31.64 10.76
C SER A 412 -27.39 -32.31 11.97
N LEU A 413 -27.34 -31.64 13.13
CA LEU A 413 -26.84 -32.21 14.39
C LEU A 413 -27.83 -33.19 15.04
N HIS A 414 -29.13 -33.03 14.76
CA HIS A 414 -30.21 -33.86 15.30
C HIS A 414 -30.81 -34.87 14.31
N ALA A 415 -30.29 -34.94 13.09
CA ALA A 415 -30.68 -35.99 12.17
C ALA A 415 -30.18 -37.35 12.70
N PRO A 416 -31.06 -38.33 12.98
CA PRO A 416 -30.62 -39.64 13.43
C PRO A 416 -29.73 -40.24 12.33
N ARG A 417 -28.48 -40.55 12.68
CA ARG A 417 -27.62 -41.37 11.82
C ARG A 417 -28.36 -42.68 11.56
N GLN A 418 -28.88 -42.85 10.35
CA GLN A 418 -29.33 -44.17 9.91
C GLN A 418 -28.10 -45.07 9.93
N LYS A 419 -28.12 -46.06 10.81
CA LYS A 419 -27.15 -47.16 10.81
C LYS A 419 -27.45 -48.00 9.56
N GLU A 420 -26.55 -47.97 8.59
CA GLU A 420 -26.42 -49.08 7.62
C GLU A 420 -25.48 -50.14 8.18
#